data_AF-A0A6C0DC32-F1
#
_entry.id   AF-A0A6C0DC32-F1
#
_cell.length_a   1.000
_cell.length_b   1.000
_cell.length_c   1.000
_cell.angle_alpha   90.00
_cell.angle_beta   90.00
_cell.angle_gamma   90.00
#
_symmetry.space_group_name_H-M   'P 1'
#
loop_
_entity.id
_entity.type
_entity.pdbx_description
1 polymer ?
#
loop_
_entity_poly.entity_id
_entity_poly.type
_entity_poly.pdbx_seq_one_letter_code
_entity_poly.pdbx_strand_id
1 'polypeptide(L)'
;MSRKITKLDMIGAINFHFHRIGQRIRYVEKLRKRQLEEIITQHNINIDEELAIRTESDRILLQERYESIEKIKTYLATLDEEGKEKFKENIKENFKKGFKNPFQGEKYYNIYIENL
;
A
#
# COMPACT_ATOMS: atom_id res chain seq x y z
N MET A 1 28.05 -2.28 -10.36
CA MET A 1 28.50 -1.75 -9.05
C MET A 1 27.47 -2.16 -8.01
N SER A 2 27.87 -2.81 -6.91
CA SER A 2 26.94 -3.19 -5.84
C SER A 2 26.48 -1.94 -5.09
N ARG A 3 25.17 -1.75 -4.97
CA ARG A 3 24.55 -0.67 -4.17
C ARG A 3 24.98 -0.83 -2.71
N LYS A 4 25.33 0.28 -2.05
CA LYS A 4 25.55 0.27 -0.59
C LYS A 4 24.23 0.02 0.13
N ILE A 5 24.12 -1.12 0.81
CA ILE A 5 22.94 -1.47 1.62
C ILE A 5 22.85 -0.55 2.84
N THR A 6 21.71 0.13 2.98
CA THR A 6 21.44 1.05 4.09
C THR A 6 20.71 0.33 5.23
N LYS A 7 20.66 0.97 6.41
CA LYS A 7 19.84 0.47 7.54
C LYS A 7 18.35 0.38 7.16
N LEU A 8 17.86 1.32 6.33
CA LEU A 8 16.48 1.34 5.87
C LEU A 8 16.18 0.16 4.94
N ASP A 9 17.14 -0.22 4.09
CA ASP A 9 17.01 -1.40 3.21
C ASP A 9 16.87 -2.67 4.04
N MET A 10 17.71 -2.82 5.07
CA MET A 10 17.64 -3.94 6.01
C MET A 10 16.28 -3.99 6.72
N ILE A 11 15.81 -2.87 7.26
CA ILE A 11 14.49 -2.77 7.90
C ILE A 11 13.37 -3.16 6.93
N GLY A 12 13.42 -2.64 5.71
CA GLY A 12 12.43 -2.91 4.67
C GLY A 12 12.37 -4.40 4.31
N ALA A 13 13.53 -5.00 4.02
CA ALA A 13 13.64 -6.41 3.68
C ALA A 13 13.18 -7.32 4.83
N ILE A 14 13.59 -7.03 6.07
CA ILE A 14 13.16 -7.80 7.25
C ILE A 14 11.64 -7.71 7.40
N ASN A 15 11.06 -6.51 7.41
CA ASN A 15 9.62 -6.35 7.56
C ASN A 15 8.84 -7.11 6.48
N PHE A 16 9.28 -6.99 5.23
CA PHE A 16 8.62 -7.63 4.10
C PHE A 16 8.73 -9.15 4.17
N HIS A 17 9.92 -9.69 4.48
CA HIS A 17 10.15 -11.11 4.66
C HIS A 17 9.21 -11.71 5.72
N PHE A 18 9.19 -11.13 6.93
CA PHE A 18 8.34 -11.63 8.00
C PHE A 18 6.85 -11.52 7.65
N HIS A 19 6.43 -10.43 7.01
CA HIS A 19 5.05 -10.27 6.55
C HIS A 19 4.66 -11.36 5.54
N ARG A 20 5.52 -11.65 4.56
CA ARG A 20 5.29 -12.66 3.52
C ARG A 20 5.11 -14.07 4.08
N ILE A 21 5.82 -14.41 5.16
CA ILE A 21 5.69 -15.70 5.84
C ILE A 21 4.60 -15.70 6.94
N GLY A 22 3.76 -14.66 7.01
CA GLY A 22 2.65 -14.57 7.97
C GLY A 22 3.08 -14.25 9.41
N GLN A 23 4.31 -13.78 9.60
CA GLN A 23 4.86 -13.40 10.89
C GLN A 23 4.98 -11.88 11.02
N ARG A 24 5.23 -11.40 12.24
CA ARG A 24 5.45 -9.97 12.50
C ARG A 24 6.58 -9.78 13.48
N ILE A 25 7.61 -9.05 13.05
CA ILE A 25 8.60 -8.48 13.95
C ILE A 25 8.12 -7.12 14.45
N ARG A 26 8.22 -6.87 15.76
CA ARG A 26 7.84 -5.58 16.35
C ARG A 26 9.09 -4.73 16.58
N TYR A 27 8.95 -3.42 16.38
CA TYR A 27 9.97 -2.42 16.70
C TYR A 27 11.31 -2.62 15.97
N VAL A 28 11.29 -3.16 14.75
CA VAL A 28 12.51 -3.41 13.96
C VAL A 28 13.28 -2.12 13.68
N GLU A 29 12.58 -0.99 13.59
CA GLU A 29 13.16 0.33 13.36
C GLU A 29 14.07 0.79 14.50
N LYS A 30 13.83 0.28 15.72
CA LYS A 30 14.61 0.60 16.92
C LYS A 30 15.89 -0.23 17.04
N LEU A 31 16.03 -1.29 16.27
CA LEU A 31 17.21 -2.17 16.32
C LEU A 31 18.45 -1.46 15.78
N ARG A 32 19.61 -1.81 16.33
CA ARG A 32 20.92 -1.37 15.83
C ARG A 32 21.27 -2.13 14.55
N LYS A 33 22.14 -1.54 13.72
CA LYS A 33 22.57 -2.15 12.45
C LYS A 33 23.04 -3.60 12.61
N ARG A 34 23.89 -3.86 13.61
CA ARG A 34 24.39 -5.21 13.92
C ARG A 34 23.26 -6.21 14.20
N GLN A 35 22.22 -5.81 14.94
CA GLN A 35 21.09 -6.68 15.24
C GLN A 35 20.25 -6.98 13.98
N LEU A 36 20.15 -6.01 13.06
CA LEU A 36 19.50 -6.24 11.76
C LEU A 36 20.31 -7.21 10.91
N GLU A 37 21.64 -7.07 10.87
CA GLU A 37 22.55 -7.99 10.17
C GLU A 37 22.47 -9.43 10.75
N GLU A 38 22.36 -9.56 12.07
CA GLU A 38 22.14 -10.84 12.74
C GLU A 38 20.82 -11.48 12.29
N ILE A 39 19.72 -10.73 12.26
CA ILE A 39 18.41 -11.23 11.79
C ILE A 39 18.48 -11.65 10.32
N ILE A 40 19.07 -10.81 9.47
CA ILE A 40 19.25 -11.09 8.03
C ILE A 40 20.00 -12.39 7.83
N THR A 41 21.07 -12.61 8.58
CA THR A 41 21.89 -13.82 8.50
C THR A 41 21.13 -15.04 9.02
N GLN A 42 20.49 -14.93 10.19
CA GLN A 42 19.73 -16.02 10.83
C GLN A 42 18.56 -16.53 9.98
N HIS A 43 17.89 -15.61 9.28
CA HIS A 43 16.73 -15.92 8.45
C HIS A 43 17.07 -16.04 6.95
N ASN A 44 18.35 -15.99 6.60
CA ASN A 44 18.84 -16.04 5.22
C ASN A 44 18.09 -15.06 4.28
N ILE A 45 17.92 -13.82 4.74
CA ILE A 45 17.16 -12.79 4.03
C ILE A 45 18.03 -12.18 2.94
N ASN A 46 17.64 -12.40 1.68
CA ASN A 46 18.25 -11.71 0.55
C ASN A 46 17.63 -10.30 0.39
N ILE A 47 18.38 -9.27 0.79
CA ILE A 47 17.87 -7.89 0.83
C ILE A 47 17.47 -7.40 -0.56
N ASP A 48 18.30 -7.64 -1.58
CA ASP A 48 18.03 -7.15 -2.93
C ASP A 48 16.79 -7.83 -3.53
N GLU A 49 16.61 -9.13 -3.25
CA GLU A 49 15.45 -9.89 -3.70
C GLU A 49 14.15 -9.44 -3.01
N GLU A 50 14.14 -9.32 -1.68
CA GLU A 50 12.94 -8.89 -0.95
C GLU A 50 12.53 -7.45 -1.35
N LEU A 51 13.50 -6.56 -1.63
CA LEU A 51 13.22 -5.21 -2.13
C LEU A 51 12.72 -5.20 -3.58
N ALA A 52 13.22 -6.10 -4.43
CA ALA A 52 12.75 -6.24 -5.81
C ALA A 52 11.31 -6.77 -5.84
N ILE A 53 10.99 -7.81 -5.05
CA ILE A 53 9.64 -8.35 -4.93
C ILE A 53 8.68 -7.28 -4.43
N ARG A 54 9.06 -6.52 -3.39
CA ARG A 54 8.23 -5.42 -2.89
C ARG A 54 7.97 -4.38 -3.99
N THR A 55 8.99 -3.99 -4.73
CA THR A 55 8.87 -2.99 -5.80
C THR A 55 7.93 -3.46 -6.91
N GLU A 56 8.03 -4.73 -7.31
CA GLU A 56 7.11 -5.29 -8.31
C GLU A 56 5.68 -5.41 -7.76
N SER A 57 5.52 -5.80 -6.49
CA SER A 57 4.22 -5.80 -5.83
C SER A 57 3.59 -4.40 -5.80
N ASP A 58 4.37 -3.38 -5.46
CA ASP A 58 3.90 -1.98 -5.44
C ASP A 58 3.50 -1.52 -6.86
N ARG A 59 4.24 -1.96 -7.88
CA ARG A 59 3.93 -1.68 -9.29
C ARG A 59 2.64 -2.34 -9.75
N ILE A 60 2.43 -3.63 -9.43
CA ILE A 60 1.20 -4.35 -9.76
C ILE A 60 0.00 -3.68 -9.08
N LEU A 61 0.11 -3.38 -7.79
CA LEU A 61 -0.95 -2.69 -7.04
C LEU A 61 -1.28 -1.31 -7.64
N LEU A 62 -0.27 -0.58 -8.12
CA LEU A 62 -0.48 0.69 -8.78
C LEU A 62 -1.20 0.51 -10.12
N GLN A 63 -0.82 -0.50 -10.91
CA GLN A 63 -1.48 -0.81 -12.17
C GLN A 63 -2.95 -1.20 -11.95
N GLU A 64 -3.23 -2.09 -11.00
CA GLU A 64 -4.60 -2.50 -10.66
C GLU A 64 -5.47 -1.31 -10.22
N ARG A 65 -4.88 -0.35 -9.48
CA ARG A 65 -5.55 0.90 -9.12
C ARG A 65 -5.89 1.74 -10.34
N TYR A 66 -4.95 1.92 -11.27
CA TYR A 66 -5.21 2.67 -12.50
C TYR A 66 -6.31 2.01 -13.35
N GLU A 67 -6.24 0.69 -13.55
CA GLU A 67 -7.26 -0.05 -14.29
C GLU A 67 -8.65 0.06 -13.63
N SER A 68 -8.70 0.05 -12.31
CA SER A 68 -9.95 0.23 -11.56
C SER A 68 -10.53 1.63 -11.73
N ILE A 69 -9.69 2.67 -11.66
CA ILE A 69 -10.11 4.07 -11.86
C ILE A 69 -10.66 4.25 -13.28
N GLU A 70 -9.98 3.74 -14.30
CA GLU A 70 -10.43 3.87 -15.69
C GLU A 70 -11.76 3.14 -15.96
N LYS A 71 -11.98 1.98 -15.34
CA LYS A 71 -13.28 1.29 -15.38
C LYS A 71 -14.39 2.16 -14.76
N ILE A 72 -14.11 2.81 -13.63
CA ILE A 72 -15.08 3.70 -12.96
C ILE A 72 -15.38 4.92 -13.83
N LYS A 73 -14.36 5.57 -14.41
CA LYS A 73 -14.55 6.70 -15.33
C LYS A 73 -15.42 6.32 -16.53
N THR A 74 -15.14 5.17 -17.14
CA THR A 74 -15.92 4.65 -18.26
C THR A 74 -17.37 4.43 -17.86
N TYR A 75 -17.61 3.83 -16.68
CA TYR A 75 -18.96 3.67 -16.14
C TYR A 75 -19.65 5.02 -15.90
N LEU A 76 -18.98 5.97 -15.25
CA LEU A 76 -19.52 7.31 -14.99
C LEU A 76 -19.87 8.07 -16.28
N ALA A 77 -19.13 7.85 -17.36
CA ALA A 77 -19.41 8.45 -18.66
C ALA A 77 -20.71 7.91 -19.30
N THR A 78 -21.20 6.74 -18.87
CA THR A 78 -22.49 6.19 -19.33
C THR A 78 -23.70 6.69 -18.55
N LEU A 79 -23.48 7.38 -17.43
CA LEU A 79 -24.54 7.88 -16.55
C LEU A 79 -24.91 9.33 -16.88
N ASP A 80 -26.17 9.67 -16.60
CA ASP A 80 -26.62 11.05 -16.51
C ASP A 80 -26.19 11.70 -15.18
N GLU A 81 -26.48 12.99 -15.01
CA GLU A 81 -26.06 13.73 -13.82
C GLU A 81 -26.69 13.18 -12.53
N GLU A 82 -27.95 12.73 -12.58
CA GLU A 82 -28.61 12.10 -11.42
C GLU A 82 -27.92 10.78 -11.04
N GLY A 83 -27.56 9.95 -12.02
CA GLY A 83 -26.82 8.71 -11.81
C GLY A 83 -25.42 8.96 -11.23
N LYS A 84 -24.70 9.99 -11.69
CA LYS A 84 -23.39 10.36 -11.15
C LYS A 84 -23.47 10.82 -9.69
N GLU A 85 -24.48 11.62 -9.34
CA GLU A 85 -24.67 12.07 -7.95
C GLU A 85 -25.03 10.89 -7.03
N LYS A 86 -25.92 9.99 -7.46
CA LYS A 86 -26.22 8.76 -6.70
C LYS A 86 -24.98 7.87 -6.49
N PHE A 87 -24.10 7.79 -7.50
CA PHE A 87 -22.84 7.06 -7.36
C PHE A 87 -21.94 7.71 -6.30
N LYS A 88 -21.74 9.03 -6.36
CA LYS A 88 -20.95 9.79 -5.38
C LYS A 88 -21.50 9.62 -3.96
N GLU A 89 -22.82 9.73 -3.78
CA GLU A 89 -23.47 9.53 -2.49
C GLU A 89 -23.25 8.13 -1.93
N ASN A 90 -23.40 7.09 -2.77
CA ASN A 90 -23.13 5.70 -2.35
C ASN A 90 -21.68 5.50 -1.90
N ILE A 91 -20.72 6.04 -2.66
CA ILE A 91 -19.30 5.98 -2.28
C ILE A 91 -19.08 6.74 -0.97
N LYS A 92 -19.64 7.95 -0.82
CA LYS A 92 -19.52 8.76 0.40
C LYS A 92 -20.02 8.00 1.63
N GLU A 93 -21.17 7.34 1.54
CA GLU A 93 -21.73 6.56 2.64
C GLU A 93 -20.88 5.31 2.97
N ASN A 94 -20.31 4.65 1.96
CA ASN A 94 -19.39 3.53 2.18
C ASN A 94 -18.11 3.98 2.89
N PHE A 95 -17.54 5.13 2.50
CA PHE A 95 -16.39 5.72 3.18
C PHE A 95 -16.71 6.17 4.61
N LYS A 96 -17.90 6.70 4.90
CA LYS A 96 -18.30 7.01 6.29
C LYS A 96 -18.40 5.76 7.17
N LYS A 97 -18.92 4.65 6.63
CA LYS A 97 -19.10 3.39 7.37
C LYS A 97 -17.80 2.63 7.58
N GLY A 98 -16.86 2.74 6.63
CA GLY A 98 -15.59 2.00 6.67
C GLY A 98 -14.56 2.52 7.70
N PHE A 99 -14.74 3.73 8.23
CA PHE A 99 -13.79 4.35 9.14
C PHE A 99 -14.41 4.58 10.53
N LYS A 100 -13.65 4.24 11.59
CA LYS A 100 -14.05 4.53 12.99
C LYS A 100 -14.20 6.03 13.27
N ASN A 101 -13.48 6.86 12.51
CA ASN A 101 -13.57 8.31 12.58
C ASN A 101 -14.19 8.85 11.27
N PRO A 102 -15.36 9.50 11.32
CA PRO A 102 -16.05 9.99 10.13
C PRO A 102 -15.26 11.05 9.36
N PHE A 103 -14.45 11.87 10.04
CA PHE A 103 -13.59 12.88 9.39
C PHE A 103 -12.45 12.25 8.57
N GLN A 104 -12.02 11.04 8.94
CA GLN A 104 -11.07 10.28 8.12
C GLN A 104 -11.75 9.75 6.87
N GLY A 105 -12.96 9.19 7.00
CA GLY A 105 -13.76 8.73 5.87
C GLY A 105 -14.02 9.83 4.84
N GLU A 106 -14.38 11.04 5.31
CA GLU A 106 -14.60 12.19 4.44
C GLU A 106 -13.33 12.67 3.73
N LYS A 107 -12.18 12.70 4.42
CA LYS A 107 -10.89 13.03 3.80
C LYS A 107 -10.54 12.04 2.68
N TYR A 108 -10.69 10.73 2.91
CA TYR A 108 -10.37 9.73 1.90
C TYR A 108 -11.38 9.70 0.75
N TYR A 109 -12.65 10.00 1.02
CA TYR A 109 -13.65 10.20 -0.01
C TYR A 109 -13.29 11.33 -0.96
N ASN A 110 -12.89 12.50 -0.43
CA ASN A 110 -12.52 13.64 -1.26
C ASN A 110 -11.32 13.32 -2.16
N ILE A 111 -10.27 12.69 -1.62
CA ILE A 111 -9.12 12.22 -2.41
C ILE A 111 -9.57 11.24 -3.48
N TYR A 112 -10.48 10.31 -3.16
CA TYR A 112 -10.96 9.30 -4.12
C TYR A 112 -11.72 9.95 -5.28
N ILE A 113 -12.65 10.86 -5.00
CA ILE A 113 -13.42 11.57 -6.03
C ILE A 113 -12.53 12.50 -6.87
N GLU A 114 -11.51 13.15 -6.30
CA GLU A 114 -10.56 13.97 -7.06
C GLU A 114 -9.75 13.18 -8.12
N ASN A 115 -9.67 11.85 -7.96
CA ASN A 115 -8.95 10.97 -8.88
C ASN A 115 -9.87 10.24 -9.88
N LEU A 116 -11.19 10.44 -9.78
CA LEU A 116 -12.19 9.95 -10.74
C LEU A 116 -12.46 11.02 -11.80
#